data_AF-A0A4V2V0T1-F1
#
_entry.id   AF-A0A4V2V0T1-F1
#
_cell.length_a   1.000
_cell.length_b   1.000
_cell.length_c   1.000
_cell.angle_alpha   90.00
_cell.angle_beta   90.00
_cell.angle_gamma   90.00
#
_symmetry.space_group_name_H-M   'P 1'
#
loop_
_entity.id
_entity.type
_entity.pdbx_description
1 polymer ?
#
loop_
_entity_poly.entity_id
_entity_poly.type
_entity_poly.pdbx_seq_one_letter_code
_entity_poly.pdbx_strand_id
1 'polypeptide(L)'
;MNNDLKLPKTYKTLLMLALVFGPFFWLAFTDDGQQRTDLALMFVLGKPEFNPALDIFHSGLTEIKIRETFPKLNFQCAEGANPFGDRLCGAEIGSFNQIPASALTLFFLGERLTAAKIVYRQSYHQAIQDWVRQRVAGRDAAVQRPTAPADDLGVATEPVRDGALFFRDGELGKDDEPALLWISQVALDARR
;
A
#
# COMPACT_ATOMS: atom_id res chain seq x y z
N MET A 1 16.79 52.24 -4.22
CA MET A 1 17.83 51.70 -3.32
C MET A 1 18.06 50.26 -3.72
N ASN A 2 19.10 50.00 -4.53
CA ASN A 2 19.49 48.64 -4.89
C ASN A 2 20.43 48.13 -3.81
N ASN A 3 19.94 47.25 -2.94
CA ASN A 3 20.80 46.55 -1.99
C ASN A 3 21.56 45.46 -2.75
N ASP A 4 22.74 45.82 -3.25
CA ASP A 4 23.74 44.85 -3.73
C ASP A 4 24.25 44.05 -2.53
N LEU A 5 23.55 42.95 -2.22
CA LEU A 5 24.02 41.93 -1.30
C LEU A 5 25.26 41.26 -1.90
N LYS A 6 26.44 41.85 -1.67
CA LYS A 6 27.74 41.22 -1.97
C LYS A 6 27.95 40.03 -1.02
N LEU A 7 27.33 38.91 -1.35
CA LEU A 7 27.54 37.63 -0.67
C LEU A 7 29.03 37.29 -0.72
N PRO A 8 29.67 37.03 0.45
CA PRO A 8 31.06 36.60 0.47
C PRO A 8 31.24 35.35 -0.40
N LYS A 9 32.40 35.23 -1.06
CA LYS A 9 32.67 34.17 -2.02
C LYS A 9 32.44 32.76 -1.43
N THR A 10 32.72 32.60 -0.13
CA THR A 10 32.44 31.39 0.66
C THR A 10 30.96 31.06 0.77
N TYR A 11 30.10 32.04 1.05
CA TYR A 11 28.65 31.86 1.08
C TYR A 11 28.11 31.49 -0.30
N LYS A 12 28.59 32.13 -1.37
CA LYS A 12 28.21 31.76 -2.74
C LYS A 12 28.59 30.32 -3.07
N THR A 13 29.79 29.88 -2.67
CA THR A 13 30.24 28.49 -2.87
C THR A 13 29.43 27.51 -2.05
N LEU A 14 29.17 27.77 -0.76
CA LEU A 14 28.35 26.91 0.08
C LEU A 14 26.92 26.80 -0.43
N LEU A 15 26.34 27.89 -0.92
CA LEU A 15 24.99 27.90 -1.46
C LEU A 15 24.90 27.15 -2.79
N MET A 16 25.91 27.27 -3.67
CA MET A 16 26.04 26.43 -4.86
C MET A 16 26.18 24.94 -4.49
N LEU A 17 26.97 24.64 -3.46
CA LEU A 17 27.18 23.27 -3.00
C LEU A 17 25.89 22.69 -2.41
N ALA A 18 25.15 23.46 -1.61
CA ALA A 18 23.82 23.08 -1.12
C ALA A 18 22.81 22.91 -2.26
N LEU A 19 22.85 23.76 -3.29
CA LEU A 19 21.98 23.66 -4.46
C LEU A 19 22.22 22.37 -5.27
N VAL A 20 23.49 21.97 -5.40
CA VAL A 20 23.86 20.77 -6.15
C VAL A 20 23.69 19.51 -5.31
N PHE A 21 24.21 19.46 -4.09
CA PHE A 21 24.20 18.26 -3.24
C PHE A 21 22.93 18.11 -2.42
N GLY A 22 22.23 19.20 -2.11
CA GLY A 22 21.01 19.18 -1.31
C GLY A 22 19.93 18.23 -1.85
N PRO A 23 19.59 18.27 -3.16
CA PRO A 23 18.63 17.35 -3.75
C PRO A 23 19.03 15.87 -3.63
N PHE A 24 20.30 15.53 -3.85
CA PHE A 24 20.80 14.15 -3.73
C PHE A 24 20.83 13.69 -2.27
N PHE A 25 21.26 14.57 -1.36
CA PHE A 25 21.22 14.30 0.07
C PHE A 25 19.79 14.05 0.52
N TRP A 26 18.85 14.87 0.08
CA TRP A 26 17.43 14.69 0.38
C TRP A 26 16.89 13.36 -0.16
N LEU A 27 17.18 13.01 -1.42
CA LEU A 27 16.77 11.73 -2.02
C LEU A 27 17.34 10.51 -1.28
N ALA A 28 18.59 10.58 -0.81
CA ALA A 28 19.26 9.45 -0.18
C ALA A 28 18.97 9.29 1.32
N PHE A 29 18.75 10.41 2.04
CA PHE A 29 18.73 10.43 3.51
C PHE A 29 17.39 10.83 4.13
N THR A 30 16.33 11.03 3.33
CA THR A 30 14.98 11.25 3.85
C THR A 30 14.04 10.12 3.42
N ASP A 31 13.04 9.81 4.25
CA ASP A 31 12.08 8.74 3.97
C ASP A 31 11.31 9.01 2.66
N ASP A 32 10.84 10.25 2.43
CA ASP A 32 10.18 10.65 1.17
C ASP A 32 11.14 10.53 -0.02
N GLY A 33 12.41 10.93 0.16
CA GLY A 33 13.43 10.79 -0.87
C GLY A 33 13.69 9.34 -1.29
N GLN A 34 13.81 8.45 -0.30
CA GLN A 34 14.02 7.02 -0.52
C GLN A 34 12.79 6.39 -1.18
N GLN A 35 11.59 6.71 -0.71
CA GLN A 35 10.34 6.25 -1.30
C GLN A 35 10.23 6.63 -2.78
N ARG A 36 10.52 7.89 -3.13
CA ARG A 36 10.49 8.35 -4.53
C ARG A 36 11.53 7.66 -5.40
N THR A 37 12.72 7.41 -4.84
CA THR A 37 13.80 6.71 -5.55
C THR A 37 13.42 5.26 -5.81
N ASP A 38 12.86 4.57 -4.81
CA ASP A 38 12.38 3.19 -4.93
C ASP A 38 11.22 3.08 -5.93
N LEU A 39 10.26 4.00 -5.90
CA LEU A 39 9.17 4.04 -6.89
C LEU A 39 9.70 4.26 -8.30
N ALA A 40 10.60 5.22 -8.48
CA ALA A 40 11.24 5.49 -9.78
C ALA A 40 12.00 4.26 -10.27
N LEU A 41 12.69 3.55 -9.38
CA LEU A 41 13.38 2.30 -9.70
C LEU A 41 12.40 1.20 -10.12
N MET A 42 11.27 1.03 -9.44
CA MET A 42 10.26 0.04 -9.82
C MET A 42 9.64 0.34 -11.18
N PHE A 43 9.38 1.62 -11.48
CA PHE A 43 8.91 2.07 -12.78
C PHE A 43 9.93 1.76 -13.88
N VAL A 44 11.22 2.05 -13.66
CA VAL A 44 12.30 1.74 -14.60
C VAL A 44 12.47 0.22 -14.79
N LEU A 45 12.29 -0.57 -13.74
CA LEU A 45 12.29 -2.04 -13.79
C LEU A 45 11.04 -2.63 -14.44
N GLY A 46 10.08 -1.80 -14.87
CA GLY A 46 8.86 -2.22 -15.56
C GLY A 46 7.82 -2.88 -14.66
N LYS A 47 7.93 -2.75 -13.33
CA LYS A 47 6.92 -3.30 -12.42
C LYS A 47 5.68 -2.39 -12.39
N PRO A 48 4.48 -2.92 -12.67
CA PRO A 48 3.28 -2.11 -12.78
C PRO A 48 2.82 -1.60 -11.40
N GLU A 49 2.26 -0.40 -11.39
CA GLU A 49 1.67 0.19 -10.18
C GLU A 49 0.25 -0.32 -9.96
N PHE A 50 -0.12 -0.50 -8.70
CA PHE A 50 -1.49 -0.81 -8.29
C PHE A 50 -1.97 0.26 -7.31
N ASN A 51 -2.70 1.26 -7.81
CA ASN A 51 -3.18 2.39 -7.01
C ASN A 51 -4.71 2.39 -6.86
N PRO A 52 -5.28 1.40 -6.14
CA PRO A 52 -6.72 1.31 -5.96
C PRO A 52 -7.23 2.33 -4.93
N ALA A 53 -8.38 2.95 -5.20
CA ALA A 53 -9.14 3.59 -4.12
C ALA A 53 -9.62 2.51 -3.15
N LEU A 54 -9.58 2.75 -1.84
CA LEU A 54 -9.98 1.73 -0.85
C LEU A 54 -11.42 1.25 -1.06
N ASP A 55 -12.28 2.10 -1.63
CA ASP A 55 -13.67 1.78 -1.95
C ASP A 55 -13.85 0.82 -3.13
N ILE A 56 -12.80 0.52 -3.90
CA ILE A 56 -12.91 -0.46 -4.99
C ILE A 56 -12.95 -1.89 -4.46
N PHE A 57 -12.41 -2.16 -3.26
CA PHE A 57 -12.48 -3.48 -2.67
C PHE A 57 -13.87 -3.71 -2.09
N HIS A 58 -14.70 -4.42 -2.85
CA HIS A 58 -16.04 -4.83 -2.47
C HIS A 58 -16.39 -6.18 -3.13
N SER A 59 -17.34 -6.91 -2.57
CA SER A 59 -17.73 -8.26 -2.98
C SER A 59 -18.38 -8.33 -4.37
N GLY A 60 -18.74 -7.19 -4.93
CA GLY A 60 -19.25 -7.05 -6.30
C GLY A 60 -18.16 -6.89 -7.36
N LEU A 61 -16.89 -6.78 -6.96
CA LEU A 61 -15.77 -6.64 -7.89
C LEU A 61 -15.44 -8.01 -8.50
N THR A 62 -15.39 -8.08 -9.84
CA THR A 62 -15.10 -9.31 -10.59
C THR A 62 -13.69 -9.29 -11.17
N GLU A 63 -13.14 -10.47 -11.48
CA GLU A 63 -11.83 -10.58 -12.14
C GLU A 63 -11.78 -9.77 -13.44
N ILE A 64 -12.82 -9.85 -14.27
CA ILE A 64 -12.92 -9.11 -15.54
C ILE A 64 -12.77 -7.61 -15.27
N LYS A 65 -13.51 -7.08 -14.29
CA LYS A 65 -13.47 -5.65 -14.00
C LYS A 65 -12.12 -5.18 -13.51
N ILE A 66 -11.43 -6.00 -12.73
CA ILE A 66 -10.08 -5.71 -12.23
C ILE A 66 -9.09 -5.66 -13.39
N ARG A 67 -9.14 -6.63 -14.32
CA ARG A 67 -8.28 -6.67 -15.50
C ARG A 67 -8.50 -5.48 -16.42
N GLU A 68 -9.75 -5.05 -16.60
CA GLU A 68 -10.08 -3.82 -17.34
C GLU A 68 -9.50 -2.57 -16.69
N THR A 69 -9.58 -2.49 -15.36
CA THR A 69 -9.13 -1.32 -14.59
C THR A 69 -7.61 -1.24 -14.50
N PHE A 70 -6.95 -2.40 -14.41
CA PHE A 70 -5.49 -2.52 -14.27
C PHE A 70 -4.90 -3.41 -15.38
N PRO A 71 -4.97 -2.99 -16.65
CA PRO A 71 -4.58 -3.82 -17.79
C PRO A 71 -3.08 -4.12 -17.88
N LYS A 72 -2.26 -3.39 -17.10
CA LYS A 72 -0.81 -3.62 -17.01
C LYS A 72 -0.45 -4.73 -16.01
N LEU A 73 -1.40 -5.21 -15.20
CA LEU A 73 -1.17 -6.29 -14.25
C LEU A 73 -1.30 -7.65 -14.93
N ASN A 74 -0.21 -8.42 -14.89
CA ASN A 74 -0.17 -9.77 -15.43
C ASN A 74 -0.68 -10.77 -14.38
N PHE A 75 -2.00 -10.91 -14.28
CA PHE A 75 -2.62 -11.87 -13.34
C PHE A 75 -2.48 -13.31 -13.82
N GLN A 76 -1.86 -14.13 -13.00
CA GLN A 76 -1.80 -15.58 -13.09
C GLN A 76 -2.83 -16.17 -12.13
N CYS A 77 -3.79 -16.92 -12.65
CA CYS A 77 -4.89 -17.45 -11.86
C CYS A 77 -4.83 -18.97 -11.76
N ALA A 78 -5.22 -19.49 -10.60
CA ALA A 78 -5.34 -20.91 -10.33
C ALA A 78 -6.72 -21.19 -9.72
N GLU A 79 -7.32 -22.28 -10.17
CA GLU A 79 -8.52 -22.86 -9.55
C GLU A 79 -8.11 -23.73 -8.37
N GLY A 80 -8.92 -23.74 -7.31
CA GLY A 80 -8.72 -24.57 -6.14
C GLY A 80 -9.32 -23.99 -4.88
N ALA A 81 -9.97 -24.88 -4.10
CA ALA A 81 -10.47 -24.53 -2.78
C ALA A 81 -9.33 -23.99 -1.90
N ASN A 82 -9.55 -22.79 -1.36
CA ASN A 82 -8.62 -22.08 -0.51
C ASN A 82 -9.40 -21.43 0.65
N PRO A 83 -8.72 -20.95 1.72
CA PRO A 83 -9.43 -20.39 2.87
C PRO A 83 -10.39 -19.24 2.53
N PHE A 84 -10.16 -18.53 1.43
CA PHE A 84 -10.94 -17.36 1.04
C PHE A 84 -11.88 -17.62 -0.16
N GLY A 85 -11.92 -18.83 -0.74
CA GLY A 85 -12.81 -19.13 -1.86
C GLY A 85 -12.40 -20.35 -2.67
N ASP A 86 -12.72 -20.36 -3.95
CA ASP A 86 -12.48 -21.46 -4.89
C ASP A 86 -11.49 -21.11 -6.01
N ARG A 87 -11.09 -19.84 -6.11
CA ARG A 87 -10.13 -19.35 -7.11
C ARG A 87 -9.23 -18.28 -6.52
N LEU A 88 -7.99 -18.20 -7.00
CA LEU A 88 -7.06 -17.13 -6.68
C LEU A 88 -6.35 -16.61 -7.92
N CYS A 89 -6.04 -15.31 -7.93
CA CYS A 89 -5.28 -14.65 -8.98
C CYS A 89 -4.16 -13.81 -8.37
N GLY A 90 -2.90 -14.12 -8.72
CA GLY A 90 -1.72 -13.40 -8.28
C GLY A 90 -1.12 -12.53 -9.39
N ALA A 91 -0.61 -11.36 -9.05
CA ALA A 91 0.19 -10.53 -9.94
C ALA A 91 1.37 -9.90 -9.20
N GLU A 92 2.50 -9.74 -9.88
CA GLU A 92 3.58 -8.88 -9.39
C GLU A 92 3.21 -7.40 -9.57
N ILE A 93 3.54 -6.60 -8.57
CA ILE A 93 3.36 -5.15 -8.57
C ILE A 93 4.67 -4.47 -8.17
N GLY A 94 4.82 -3.20 -8.52
CA GLY A 94 5.93 -2.35 -8.07
C GLY A 94 5.54 -1.44 -6.90
N SER A 95 4.25 -1.11 -6.79
CA SER A 95 3.73 -0.24 -5.74
C SER A 95 2.26 -0.50 -5.46
N PHE A 96 1.85 -0.24 -4.22
CA PHE A 96 0.48 -0.15 -3.75
C PHE A 96 0.23 1.28 -3.25
N ASN A 97 -0.60 2.05 -3.94
CA ASN A 97 -0.92 3.44 -3.56
C ASN A 97 0.35 4.27 -3.25
N GLN A 98 1.32 4.24 -4.17
CA GLN A 98 2.63 4.89 -4.04
C GLN A 98 3.53 4.35 -2.91
N ILE A 99 3.17 3.25 -2.27
CA ILE A 99 4.03 2.56 -1.30
C ILE A 99 4.67 1.37 -2.02
N PRO A 100 6.01 1.21 -2.02
CA PRO A 100 6.66 0.08 -2.68
C PRO A 100 6.11 -1.28 -2.22
N ALA A 101 5.70 -2.08 -3.20
CA ALA A 101 5.08 -3.39 -2.97
C ALA A 101 5.60 -4.42 -3.98
N SER A 102 5.37 -5.70 -3.69
CA SER A 102 5.93 -6.81 -4.47
C SER A 102 4.86 -7.67 -5.13
N ALA A 103 3.73 -7.90 -4.45
CA ALA A 103 2.70 -8.79 -4.96
C ALA A 103 1.29 -8.36 -4.54
N LEU A 104 0.33 -8.66 -5.42
CA LEU A 104 -1.10 -8.64 -5.17
C LEU A 104 -1.64 -10.06 -5.36
N THR A 105 -2.44 -10.54 -4.41
CA THR A 105 -3.23 -11.77 -4.56
C THR A 105 -4.70 -11.46 -4.31
N LEU A 106 -5.54 -11.88 -5.24
CA LEU A 106 -6.99 -11.71 -5.20
C LEU A 106 -7.62 -13.08 -5.03
N PHE A 107 -8.58 -13.18 -4.12
CA PHE A 107 -9.30 -14.42 -3.83
C PHE A 107 -10.76 -14.25 -4.23
N PHE A 108 -11.30 -15.27 -4.90
CA PHE A 108 -12.67 -15.27 -5.40
C PHE A 108 -13.41 -16.50 -4.91
N LEU A 109 -14.71 -16.32 -4.69
CA LEU A 109 -15.69 -17.39 -4.56
C LEU A 109 -16.70 -17.24 -5.70
N GLY A 110 -16.64 -18.15 -6.67
CA GLY A 110 -17.26 -17.94 -7.98
C GLY A 110 -16.68 -16.68 -8.65
N GLU A 111 -17.53 -15.73 -9.01
CA GLU A 111 -17.11 -14.47 -9.65
C GLU A 111 -16.85 -13.32 -8.68
N ARG A 112 -17.09 -13.52 -7.37
CA ARG A 112 -17.08 -12.45 -6.37
C ARG A 112 -15.75 -12.40 -5.64
N LEU A 113 -15.16 -11.20 -5.57
CA LEU A 113 -13.97 -10.98 -4.76
C LEU A 113 -14.30 -11.12 -3.26
N THR A 114 -13.59 -11.99 -2.56
CA THR A 114 -13.81 -12.28 -1.14
C THR A 114 -12.66 -11.80 -0.26
N ALA A 115 -11.44 -11.78 -0.79
CA ALA A 115 -10.28 -11.22 -0.11
C ALA A 115 -9.24 -10.69 -1.11
N ALA A 116 -8.37 -9.80 -0.62
CA ALA A 116 -7.22 -9.31 -1.34
C ALA A 116 -6.03 -9.18 -0.39
N LYS A 117 -4.88 -9.78 -0.76
CA LYS A 117 -3.62 -9.67 -0.03
C LYS A 117 -2.64 -8.82 -0.83
N ILE A 118 -2.10 -7.79 -0.21
CA ILE A 118 -1.01 -6.98 -0.76
C ILE A 118 0.22 -7.29 0.08
N VAL A 119 1.30 -7.71 -0.58
CA VAL A 119 2.61 -7.88 0.05
C VAL A 119 3.45 -6.64 -0.27
N TYR A 120 3.83 -5.92 0.78
CA TYR A 120 4.68 -4.73 0.69
C TYR A 120 6.12 -5.05 1.14
N ARG A 121 7.05 -4.10 1.03
CA ARG A 121 8.40 -4.32 1.58
C ARG A 121 8.41 -3.95 3.07
N GLN A 122 9.08 -4.75 3.89
CA GLN A 122 9.12 -4.58 5.35
C GLN A 122 9.51 -3.18 5.81
N SER A 123 10.44 -2.51 5.12
CA SER A 123 10.86 -1.12 5.42
C SER A 123 9.73 -0.10 5.35
N TYR A 124 8.64 -0.39 4.64
CA TYR A 124 7.48 0.50 4.47
C TYR A 124 6.30 0.11 5.37
N HIS A 125 6.52 -0.73 6.39
CA HIS A 125 5.45 -1.15 7.30
C HIS A 125 4.76 0.03 8.00
N GLN A 126 5.55 0.95 8.53
CA GLN A 126 5.02 2.16 9.17
C GLN A 126 4.21 3.02 8.17
N ALA A 127 4.68 3.15 6.94
CA ALA A 127 3.96 3.88 5.89
C ALA A 127 2.60 3.23 5.56
N ILE A 128 2.50 1.89 5.60
CA ILE A 128 1.21 1.18 5.43
C ILE A 128 0.29 1.44 6.62
N GLN A 129 0.80 1.36 7.86
CA GLN A 129 0.00 1.65 9.06
C GLN A 129 -0.54 3.08 9.05
N ASP A 130 0.30 4.05 8.67
CA ASP A 130 -0.09 5.45 8.53
C ASP A 130 -1.12 5.63 7.41
N TRP A 131 -0.89 4.99 6.24
CA TRP A 131 -1.83 5.03 5.12
C TRP A 131 -3.21 4.49 5.50
N VAL A 132 -3.28 3.33 6.17
CA VAL A 132 -4.56 2.74 6.62
C VAL A 132 -5.25 3.68 7.59
N ARG A 133 -4.55 4.17 8.63
CA ARG A 133 -5.13 5.07 9.64
C ARG A 133 -5.66 6.36 9.03
N GLN A 134 -4.90 6.99 8.13
CA GLN A 134 -5.35 8.20 7.43
C GLN A 134 -6.58 7.94 6.55
N ARG A 135 -6.60 6.81 5.83
CA ARG A 135 -7.70 6.46 4.92
C ARG A 135 -8.99 6.12 5.66
N VAL A 136 -8.89 5.48 6.82
CA VAL A 136 -10.02 5.13 7.67
C VAL A 136 -10.52 6.36 8.43
N ALA A 137 -9.63 7.18 8.99
CA ALA A 137 -9.98 8.41 9.71
C ALA A 137 -10.69 9.44 8.82
N GLY A 138 -10.40 9.46 7.51
CA GLY A 138 -11.06 10.33 6.54
C GLY A 138 -12.50 9.94 6.16
N ARG A 139 -13.08 8.88 6.75
CA ARG A 139 -14.47 8.45 6.49
C ARG A 139 -15.46 9.04 7.50
N ASP A 140 -16.66 9.35 7.00
CA ASP A 140 -17.78 9.84 7.81
C ASP A 140 -18.02 8.96 9.05
N ALA A 141 -18.18 9.60 10.20
CA ALA A 141 -18.36 8.97 11.52
C ALA A 141 -19.51 7.95 11.59
N ALA A 142 -20.42 7.93 10.60
CA ALA A 142 -21.51 6.97 10.49
C ALA A 142 -21.06 5.52 10.20
N VAL A 143 -19.83 5.31 9.72
CA VAL A 143 -19.27 3.96 9.42
C VAL A 143 -18.22 3.53 10.46
N GLN A 144 -17.91 4.37 11.46
CA GLN A 144 -16.98 4.04 12.52
C GLN A 144 -17.62 2.99 13.47
N ARG A 145 -17.48 1.71 13.12
CA ARG A 145 -17.45 0.67 14.15
C ARG A 145 -16.17 0.91 14.96
N PRO A 146 -16.18 0.71 16.30
CA PRO A 146 -14.98 0.86 17.10
C PRO A 146 -13.86 0.03 16.48
N THR A 147 -12.71 0.65 16.20
CA THR A 147 -11.49 -0.08 15.91
C THR A 147 -11.30 -1.04 17.07
N ALA A 148 -11.36 -2.34 16.78
CA ALA A 148 -11.08 -3.34 17.80
C ALA A 148 -9.61 -3.15 18.18
N PRO A 149 -9.26 -3.11 19.48
CA PRO A 149 -7.85 -3.18 19.87
C PRO A 149 -7.21 -4.38 19.17
N ALA A 150 -5.93 -4.25 18.81
CA ALA A 150 -5.19 -5.37 18.23
C ALA A 150 -5.42 -6.61 19.10
N ASP A 151 -5.71 -7.73 18.45
CA ASP A 151 -5.93 -8.97 19.17
C ASP A 151 -4.65 -9.39 19.90
N ASP A 152 -4.75 -10.40 20.78
CA ASP A 152 -3.57 -10.95 21.49
C ASP A 152 -2.48 -11.49 20.53
N LEU A 153 -2.78 -11.58 19.23
CA LEU A 153 -1.87 -12.01 18.17
C LEU A 153 -1.16 -10.82 17.48
N GLY A 154 -1.41 -9.58 17.92
CA GLY A 154 -0.80 -8.37 17.39
C GLY A 154 -1.31 -8.01 15.99
N VAL A 155 -2.56 -8.30 15.67
CA VAL A 155 -3.19 -7.93 14.39
C VAL A 155 -4.19 -6.81 14.62
N ALA A 156 -3.95 -5.66 13.98
CA ALA A 156 -4.91 -4.57 13.92
C ALA A 156 -6.00 -4.88 12.88
N THR A 157 -7.25 -4.58 13.23
CA THR A 157 -8.41 -4.73 12.35
C THR A 157 -9.12 -3.40 12.18
N GLU A 158 -9.22 -2.94 10.94
CA GLU A 158 -9.88 -1.68 10.61
C GLU A 158 -11.11 -1.92 9.70
N PRO A 159 -12.33 -1.60 10.17
CA PRO A 159 -13.54 -1.81 9.39
C PRO A 159 -13.57 -0.90 8.15
N VAL A 160 -14.04 -1.46 7.03
CA VAL A 160 -14.28 -0.72 5.79
C VAL A 160 -15.71 -0.92 5.30
N ARG A 161 -16.15 -0.13 4.31
CA ARG A 161 -17.55 -0.14 3.82
C ARG A 161 -18.05 -1.56 3.52
N ASP A 162 -17.22 -2.39 2.89
CA ASP A 162 -17.52 -3.79 2.62
C ASP A 162 -16.39 -4.68 3.14
N GLY A 163 -16.43 -4.96 4.45
CA GLY A 163 -15.50 -5.87 5.12
C GLY A 163 -14.53 -5.18 6.08
N ALA A 164 -13.32 -5.70 6.17
CA ALA A 164 -12.28 -5.15 7.05
C ALA A 164 -10.87 -5.32 6.47
N LEU A 165 -9.98 -4.41 6.86
CA LEU A 165 -8.54 -4.51 6.65
C LEU A 165 -7.87 -5.13 7.88
N PHE A 166 -6.86 -5.95 7.63
CA PHE A 166 -6.05 -6.62 8.63
C PHE A 166 -4.57 -6.39 8.31
N PHE A 167 -3.81 -6.01 9.32
CA PHE A 167 -2.37 -5.81 9.22
C PHE A 167 -1.71 -6.02 10.59
N ARG A 168 -0.42 -6.35 10.61
CA ARG A 168 0.36 -6.43 11.86
C ARG A 168 0.36 -5.07 12.56
N ASP A 169 -0.01 -5.06 13.83
CA ASP A 169 0.15 -3.88 14.70
C ASP A 169 1.57 -3.87 15.30
N GLY A 170 2.13 -2.68 15.50
CA GLY A 170 3.50 -2.52 16.00
C GLY A 170 4.59 -2.84 14.96
N GLU A 171 5.69 -3.46 15.40
CA GLU A 171 6.84 -3.78 14.53
C GLU A 171 6.71 -5.18 13.91
N LEU A 172 7.20 -5.35 12.67
CA LEU A 172 7.32 -6.66 12.04
C LEU A 172 8.58 -7.38 12.53
N GLY A 173 8.41 -8.64 12.94
CA GLY A 173 9.53 -9.57 13.15
C GLY A 173 10.32 -9.83 11.87
N LYS A 174 11.51 -10.45 12.00
CA LYS A 174 12.35 -10.80 10.83
C LYS A 174 11.70 -11.83 9.91
N ASP A 175 10.87 -12.70 10.47
CA ASP A 175 10.19 -13.78 9.75
C ASP A 175 8.70 -13.45 9.46
N ASP A 176 8.24 -12.25 9.83
CA ASP A 176 6.87 -11.82 9.56
C ASP A 176 6.72 -11.47 8.07
N GLU A 177 5.60 -11.90 7.46
CA GLU A 177 5.24 -11.45 6.11
C GLU A 177 4.68 -10.00 6.18
N PRO A 178 5.30 -9.01 5.50
CA PRO A 178 4.78 -7.65 5.40
C PRO A 178 3.53 -7.61 4.50
N ALA A 179 2.37 -7.94 5.06
CA ALA A 179 1.12 -8.05 4.33
C ALA A 179 0.03 -7.11 4.86
N LEU A 180 -0.79 -6.61 3.93
CA LEU A 180 -2.06 -5.94 4.19
C LEU A 180 -3.14 -6.83 3.56
N LEU A 181 -4.11 -7.26 4.36
CA LEU A 181 -5.19 -8.14 3.92
C LEU A 181 -6.52 -7.41 4.01
N TRP A 182 -7.30 -7.42 2.94
CA TRP A 182 -8.71 -7.05 2.96
C TRP A 182 -9.56 -8.33 2.87
N ILE A 183 -10.62 -8.41 3.67
CA ILE A 183 -11.61 -9.49 3.63
C ILE A 183 -12.99 -8.86 3.54
N SER A 184 -13.83 -9.33 2.60
CA SER A 184 -15.19 -8.82 2.38
C SER A 184 -16.12 -9.14 3.56
N GLN A 185 -17.20 -8.36 3.72
CA GLN A 185 -18.15 -8.59 4.82
C GLN A 185 -18.79 -9.98 4.73
N VAL A 186 -19.14 -10.42 3.52
CA VAL A 186 -19.71 -11.75 3.27
C VAL A 186 -18.77 -12.88 3.71
N ALA A 187 -17.46 -12.74 3.43
CA ALA A 187 -16.47 -13.73 3.84
C ALA A 187 -16.21 -13.72 5.35
N LEU A 188 -16.32 -12.55 6.01
CA LEU A 188 -16.24 -12.45 7.47
C LEU A 188 -17.46 -13.07 8.16
N ASP A 189 -18.66 -12.84 7.62
CA ASP A 189 -19.90 -13.37 8.19
C ASP A 189 -20.00 -14.89 8.07
N ALA A 190 -19.48 -15.47 6.98
CA ALA A 190 -19.44 -16.92 6.79
C ALA A 190 -18.49 -17.66 7.76
N ARG A 191 -17.67 -16.93 8.53
CA ARG A 191 -16.69 -17.47 9.48
C ARG A 191 -17.08 -17.29 10.95
N ARG A 192 -18.19 -16.61 11.24
CA ARG A 192 -18.75 -16.49 12.59
C ARG A 192 -19.68 -17.67 12.88
#